data_AF-A0A0Q9EL64-F1
#
_entry.id   AF-A0A0Q9EL64-F1
#
_cell.length_a   1.000
_cell.length_b   1.000
_cell.length_c   1.000
_cell.angle_alpha   90.00
_cell.angle_beta   90.00
_cell.angle_gamma   90.00
#
_symmetry.space_group_name_H-M   'P 1'
#
loop_
_entity.id
_entity.type
_entity.pdbx_description
1 polymer ?
#
loop_
_entity_poly.entity_id
_entity_poly.type
_entity_poly.pdbx_seq_one_letter_code
_entity_poly.pdbx_strand_id
1 'polypeptide(L)'
;MKIRTAAVAGVLFVSGIAVGYAAQKVAKPAYHGQPKQEAAKALLQTARTLAGKGSWERIAVGRVYYLGGLKADGQAIFDEVLAGKAEDTDFYRIARVYREAGEWDKAKAMFDRYLKDTDDDQTKLAEIGAYYLMQGDRATAERMFDQSFKTKPELWAAVAAAGGYLDVAPQE
;
A
#
# COMPACT_ATOMS: atom_id res chain seq x y z
N MET A 1 62.12 -29.51 22.06
CA MET A 1 62.00 -28.62 20.88
C MET A 1 60.53 -28.23 20.75
N LYS A 2 60.20 -26.94 20.92
CA LYS A 2 58.82 -26.43 20.97
C LYS A 2 58.29 -26.25 19.55
N ILE A 3 57.21 -26.94 19.18
CA ILE A 3 56.49 -26.65 17.92
C ILE A 3 55.42 -25.61 18.24
N ARG A 4 55.58 -24.41 17.67
CA ARG A 4 54.65 -23.29 17.79
C ARG A 4 53.51 -23.48 16.81
N THR A 5 52.29 -23.34 17.33
CA THR A 5 51.05 -23.13 16.60
C THR A 5 51.12 -21.83 15.78
N ALA A 6 50.69 -21.88 14.52
CA ALA A 6 50.30 -20.71 13.75
C ALA A 6 48.87 -20.93 13.25
N ALA A 7 47.94 -20.16 13.79
CA ALA A 7 46.52 -20.20 13.47
C ALA A 7 46.27 -19.60 12.07
N VAL A 8 45.44 -20.29 11.29
CA VAL A 8 45.02 -19.91 9.94
C VAL A 8 43.63 -19.30 9.99
N ALA A 9 43.48 -18.23 9.21
CA ALA A 9 42.26 -17.66 8.62
C ALA A 9 41.20 -17.05 9.56
N GLY A 10 41.22 -15.72 9.64
CA GLY A 10 40.12 -14.90 10.11
C GLY A 10 38.93 -14.94 9.14
N VAL A 11 37.82 -15.44 9.66
CA VAL A 11 36.41 -15.05 9.46
C VAL A 11 36.03 -14.49 8.08
N LEU A 12 35.46 -15.38 7.26
CA LEU A 12 34.61 -15.05 6.12
C LEU A 12 33.22 -14.58 6.59
N PHE A 13 32.78 -13.43 6.07
CA PHE A 13 31.39 -13.03 5.80
C PHE A 13 30.31 -13.32 6.87
N VAL A 14 30.05 -12.34 7.77
CA VAL A 14 28.89 -12.35 8.69
C VAL A 14 27.69 -11.55 8.16
N SER A 15 27.77 -10.91 6.99
CA SER A 15 26.66 -10.08 6.49
C SER A 15 25.50 -10.85 5.85
N GLY A 16 25.69 -12.12 5.47
CA GLY A 16 24.65 -12.92 4.79
C GLY A 16 23.73 -13.73 5.71
N ILE A 17 24.16 -14.06 6.94
CA ILE A 17 23.42 -14.96 7.83
C ILE A 17 22.26 -14.25 8.53
N ALA A 18 22.39 -12.95 8.82
CA ALA A 18 21.36 -12.19 9.53
C ALA A 18 20.05 -12.04 8.72
N VAL A 19 20.13 -11.98 7.39
CA VAL A 19 18.94 -11.89 6.52
C VAL A 19 18.27 -13.27 6.37
N GLY A 20 19.05 -14.35 6.35
CA GLY A 20 18.51 -15.72 6.28
C GLY A 20 17.87 -16.21 7.58
N TYR A 21 18.37 -15.79 8.74
CA TYR A 21 17.90 -16.29 10.04
C TYR A 21 16.54 -15.69 10.46
N ALA A 22 16.23 -14.46 10.06
CA ALA A 22 14.95 -13.81 10.35
C ALA A 22 13.78 -14.41 9.54
N ALA A 23 14.05 -15.00 8.37
CA ALA A 23 13.03 -15.63 7.53
C ALA A 23 12.63 -17.04 8.02
N GLN A 24 13.40 -17.66 8.93
CA GLN A 24 13.33 -19.11 9.13
C GLN A 24 12.37 -19.64 10.21
N LYS A 25 11.63 -18.80 10.96
CA LYS A 25 10.51 -19.28 11.79
C LYS A 25 9.38 -18.27 11.94
N VAL A 26 8.74 -17.90 10.83
CA VAL A 26 7.37 -17.39 10.94
C VAL A 26 6.51 -18.58 11.37
N ALA A 27 6.05 -18.59 12.63
CA ALA A 27 5.19 -19.65 13.13
C ALA A 27 3.97 -19.81 12.21
N LYS A 28 3.56 -21.05 11.96
CA LYS A 28 2.31 -21.29 11.20
C LYS A 28 1.18 -20.55 11.93
N PRO A 29 0.45 -19.66 11.24
CA PRO A 29 -0.61 -18.90 11.89
C PRO A 29 -1.66 -19.86 12.44
N ALA A 30 -2.01 -19.68 13.70
CA ALA A 30 -3.05 -20.48 14.36
C ALA A 30 -4.42 -19.83 14.13
N TYR A 31 -5.03 -20.11 12.97
CA TYR A 31 -6.33 -19.52 12.58
C TYR A 31 -7.49 -20.53 12.56
N HIS A 32 -7.21 -21.84 12.52
CA HIS A 32 -8.25 -22.86 12.51
C HIS A 32 -9.04 -22.90 13.82
N GLY A 33 -10.37 -22.97 13.72
CA GLY A 33 -11.27 -23.03 14.88
C GLY A 33 -11.41 -21.72 15.66
N GLN A 34 -10.72 -20.66 15.25
CA GLN A 34 -10.79 -19.34 15.88
C GLN A 34 -12.00 -18.53 15.37
N PRO A 35 -12.55 -17.62 16.19
CA PRO A 35 -13.48 -16.61 15.72
C PRO A 35 -12.89 -15.80 14.55
N LYS A 36 -13.75 -15.33 13.64
CA LYS A 36 -13.36 -14.62 12.40
C LYS A 36 -12.29 -13.53 12.64
N GLN A 37 -12.46 -12.69 13.66
CA GLN A 37 -11.52 -11.61 13.95
C GLN A 37 -10.16 -12.10 14.46
N GLU A 38 -10.14 -13.15 15.28
CA GLU A 38 -8.90 -13.72 15.82
C GLU A 38 -8.13 -14.47 14.74
N ALA A 39 -8.82 -15.23 13.90
CA ALA A 39 -8.26 -15.86 12.72
C ALA A 39 -7.61 -14.82 11.78
N ALA A 40 -8.32 -13.73 11.48
CA ALA A 40 -7.81 -12.65 10.65
C ALA A 40 -6.58 -11.98 11.27
N LYS A 41 -6.62 -11.64 12.57
CA LYS A 41 -5.48 -11.05 13.28
C LYS A 41 -4.24 -11.94 13.23
N ALA A 42 -4.38 -13.24 13.49
CA ALA A 42 -3.27 -14.18 13.43
C ALA A 42 -2.63 -14.22 12.03
N LEU A 43 -3.45 -14.27 10.97
CA LEU A 43 -2.97 -14.26 9.59
C LEU A 43 -2.31 -12.92 9.21
N LEU A 44 -2.88 -11.80 9.65
CA LEU A 44 -2.36 -10.47 9.33
C LEU A 44 -1.06 -10.16 10.10
N GLN A 45 -0.87 -10.70 11.30
CA GLN A 45 0.41 -10.64 12.01
C GLN A 45 1.52 -11.40 11.24
N THR A 46 1.19 -12.60 10.75
CA THR A 46 2.07 -13.35 9.85
C THR A 46 2.38 -12.55 8.59
N ALA A 47 1.36 -11.99 7.93
CA ALA A 47 1.55 -11.17 6.72
C ALA A 47 2.41 -9.93 6.98
N ARG A 48 2.23 -9.24 8.12
CA ARG A 48 3.06 -8.10 8.52
C ARG A 48 4.53 -8.48 8.71
N THR A 49 4.79 -9.67 9.24
CA THR A 49 6.16 -10.19 9.40
C THR A 49 6.80 -10.46 8.03
N LEU A 50 6.04 -11.07 7.11
CA LEU A 50 6.49 -11.38 5.75
C LEU A 50 6.69 -10.12 4.90
N ALA A 51 5.86 -9.10 5.09
CA ALA A 51 5.95 -7.82 4.39
C ALA A 51 7.28 -7.08 4.66
N GLY A 52 7.90 -7.32 5.81
CA GLY A 52 9.19 -6.74 6.17
C GLY A 52 9.17 -5.20 6.09
N LYS A 53 10.01 -4.63 5.22
CA LYS A 53 10.13 -3.17 5.02
C LYS A 53 9.35 -2.65 3.80
N GLY A 54 8.70 -3.50 3.02
CA GLY A 54 7.98 -3.08 1.81
C GLY A 54 6.74 -2.26 2.16
N SER A 55 6.60 -1.05 1.61
CA SER A 55 5.44 -0.20 1.85
C SER A 55 4.19 -0.78 1.19
N TRP A 56 4.29 -1.30 -0.04
CA TRP A 56 3.21 -1.95 -0.77
C TRP A 56 2.57 -3.09 0.06
N GLU A 57 3.37 -4.05 0.50
CA GLU A 57 2.89 -5.21 1.25
C GLU A 57 2.31 -4.79 2.61
N ARG A 58 2.92 -3.82 3.28
CA ARG A 58 2.40 -3.29 4.55
C ARG A 58 1.07 -2.57 4.36
N ILE A 59 0.90 -1.78 3.29
CA ILE A 59 -0.38 -1.14 2.98
C ILE A 59 -1.44 -2.19 2.69
N ALA A 60 -1.11 -3.30 2.01
CA ALA A 60 -2.05 -4.40 1.80
C ALA A 60 -2.52 -5.02 3.14
N VAL A 61 -1.60 -5.22 4.10
CA VAL A 61 -1.96 -5.66 5.46
C VAL A 61 -2.82 -4.62 6.16
N GLY A 62 -2.44 -3.35 6.09
CA GLY A 62 -3.17 -2.22 6.65
C GLY A 62 -4.60 -2.14 6.10
N ARG A 63 -4.78 -2.33 4.79
CA ARG A 63 -6.10 -2.36 4.12
C ARG A 63 -7.04 -3.38 4.73
N VAL A 64 -6.56 -4.61 4.94
CA VAL A 64 -7.41 -5.68 5.50
C VAL A 64 -7.76 -5.41 6.96
N TYR A 65 -6.81 -4.91 7.77
CA TYR A 65 -7.13 -4.44 9.13
C TYR A 65 -8.18 -3.33 9.09
N TYR A 66 -7.98 -2.33 8.25
CA TYR A 66 -8.82 -1.14 8.19
C TYR A 66 -10.26 -1.44 7.78
N LEU A 67 -10.44 -2.11 6.64
CA LEU A 67 -11.74 -2.49 6.09
C LEU A 67 -12.40 -3.62 6.90
N GLY A 68 -11.61 -4.43 7.60
CA GLY A 68 -12.09 -5.50 8.49
C GLY A 68 -12.65 -5.01 9.83
N GLY A 69 -12.72 -3.70 10.06
CA GLY A 69 -13.23 -3.09 11.29
C GLY A 69 -12.16 -2.90 12.39
N LEU A 70 -10.92 -3.32 12.14
CA LEU A 70 -9.76 -3.10 13.02
C LEU A 70 -9.04 -1.81 12.61
N LYS A 71 -9.79 -0.72 12.54
CA LYS A 71 -9.32 0.57 11.96
C LYS A 71 -8.06 1.10 12.64
N ALA A 72 -7.95 0.97 13.96
CA ALA A 72 -6.77 1.43 14.70
C ALA A 72 -5.49 0.69 14.27
N ASP A 73 -5.56 -0.64 14.09
CA ASP A 73 -4.42 -1.45 13.66
C ASP A 73 -4.00 -1.10 12.22
N GLY A 74 -4.99 -0.91 11.32
CA GLY A 74 -4.73 -0.49 9.94
C GLY A 74 -4.14 0.91 9.86
N GLN A 75 -4.69 1.85 10.63
CA GLN A 75 -4.22 3.23 10.71
C GLN A 75 -2.76 3.29 11.17
N ALA A 76 -2.41 2.55 12.23
CA ALA A 76 -1.04 2.51 12.74
C ALA A 76 -0.05 2.04 11.66
N ILE A 77 -0.44 1.09 10.82
CA ILE A 77 0.41 0.63 9.70
C ILE A 77 0.58 1.74 8.65
N PHE A 78 -0.49 2.45 8.30
CA PHE A 78 -0.40 3.59 7.38
C PHE A 78 0.50 4.69 7.94
N ASP A 79 0.35 5.04 9.21
CA ASP A 79 1.17 6.06 9.87
C ASP A 79 2.65 5.65 9.88
N GLU A 80 2.97 4.38 10.15
CA GLU A 80 4.34 3.88 10.10
C GLU A 80 4.94 3.90 8.68
N VAL A 81 4.13 3.65 7.65
CA VAL A 81 4.57 3.75 6.24
C VAL A 81 4.85 5.22 5.89
N LEU A 82 3.92 6.10 6.23
CA LEU A 82 3.99 7.54 5.92
C LEU A 82 5.10 8.27 6.71
N ALA A 83 5.42 7.82 7.93
CA ALA A 83 6.55 8.33 8.71
C ALA A 83 7.92 7.85 8.22
N GLY A 84 7.96 6.83 7.36
CA GLY A 84 9.18 6.29 6.78
C GLY A 84 9.63 7.04 5.53
N LYS A 85 10.21 6.30 4.58
CA LYS A 85 10.51 6.81 3.23
C LYS A 85 9.32 6.54 2.32
N ALA A 86 8.21 7.22 2.56
CA ALA A 86 7.00 7.07 1.76
C ALA A 86 7.25 7.55 0.33
N GLU A 87 6.81 6.75 -0.64
CA GLU A 87 6.77 7.14 -2.03
C GLU A 87 5.42 7.82 -2.33
N ASP A 88 5.34 8.62 -3.39
CA ASP A 88 4.08 9.26 -3.80
C ASP A 88 2.98 8.21 -4.01
N THR A 89 3.36 7.06 -4.59
CA THR A 89 2.43 5.95 -4.82
C THR A 89 1.88 5.33 -3.53
N ASP A 90 2.52 5.51 -2.37
CA ASP A 90 2.00 5.05 -1.09
C ASP A 90 0.80 5.90 -0.64
N PHE A 91 0.84 7.23 -0.85
CA PHE A 91 -0.29 8.11 -0.58
C PHE A 91 -1.49 7.73 -1.43
N TYR A 92 -1.28 7.49 -2.73
CA TYR A 92 -2.35 7.03 -3.64
C TYR A 92 -2.97 5.69 -3.18
N ARG A 93 -2.16 4.71 -2.79
CA ARG A 93 -2.67 3.40 -2.31
C ARG A 93 -3.46 3.53 -1.00
N ILE A 94 -2.95 4.31 -0.04
CA ILE A 94 -3.65 4.55 1.22
C ILE A 94 -4.95 5.33 0.98
N ALA A 95 -4.95 6.31 0.08
CA ALA A 95 -6.14 7.06 -0.33
C ALA A 95 -7.24 6.13 -0.84
N ARG A 96 -6.88 5.15 -1.70
CA ARG A 96 -7.82 4.15 -2.19
C ARG A 96 -8.46 3.36 -1.06
N VAL A 97 -7.70 2.95 -0.05
CA VAL A 97 -8.27 2.26 1.13
C VAL A 97 -9.26 3.15 1.88
N TYR A 98 -8.93 4.42 2.12
CA TYR A 98 -9.87 5.33 2.78
C TYR A 98 -11.14 5.53 1.95
N ARG A 99 -11.04 5.60 0.62
CA ARG A 99 -12.22 5.68 -0.26
C ARG A 99 -13.06 4.41 -0.19
N GLU A 100 -12.44 3.22 -0.20
CA GLU A 100 -13.15 1.96 0.03
C GLU A 100 -13.86 1.91 1.39
N ALA A 101 -13.26 2.54 2.41
CA ALA A 101 -13.85 2.65 3.74
C ALA A 101 -15.00 3.68 3.82
N GLY A 102 -15.31 4.40 2.73
CA GLY A 102 -16.26 5.51 2.70
C GLY A 102 -15.75 6.78 3.37
N GLU A 103 -14.46 6.88 3.66
CA GLU A 103 -13.83 8.00 4.36
C GLU A 103 -13.22 8.99 3.35
N TRP A 104 -14.08 9.65 2.58
CA TRP A 104 -13.66 10.52 1.48
C TRP A 104 -12.71 11.64 1.92
N ASP A 105 -12.96 12.30 3.06
CA ASP A 105 -12.11 13.41 3.50
C ASP A 105 -10.64 12.98 3.68
N LYS A 106 -10.41 11.76 4.21
CA LYS A 106 -9.07 11.21 4.35
C LYS A 106 -8.49 10.78 3.01
N ALA A 107 -9.31 10.16 2.16
CA ALA A 107 -8.90 9.77 0.81
C ALA A 107 -8.45 10.98 0.00
N LYS A 108 -9.26 12.04 -0.01
CA LYS A 108 -9.00 13.30 -0.69
C LYS A 108 -7.70 13.93 -0.23
N ALA A 109 -7.44 14.01 1.07
CA ALA A 109 -6.18 14.57 1.59
C ALA A 109 -4.94 13.80 1.09
N MET A 110 -5.03 12.47 0.99
CA MET A 110 -3.95 11.64 0.48
C MET A 110 -3.81 11.74 -1.05
N PHE A 111 -4.90 11.82 -1.80
CA PHE A 111 -4.87 12.09 -3.24
C PHE A 111 -4.28 13.47 -3.55
N ASP A 112 -4.68 14.51 -2.82
CA ASP A 112 -4.12 15.85 -2.96
C ASP A 112 -2.62 15.88 -2.67
N ARG A 113 -2.13 15.05 -1.73
CA ARG A 113 -0.70 14.89 -1.48
C ARG A 113 0.02 14.21 -2.63
N TYR A 114 -0.56 13.14 -3.17
CA TYR A 114 -0.03 12.42 -4.34
C TYR A 114 0.09 13.35 -5.57
N LEU A 115 -0.95 14.13 -5.85
CA LEU A 115 -1.01 15.02 -7.01
C LEU A 115 -0.08 16.23 -6.93
N LYS A 116 0.43 16.59 -5.75
CA LYS A 116 1.41 17.69 -5.62
C LYS A 116 2.76 17.35 -6.24
N ASP A 117 3.15 16.08 -6.16
CA ASP A 117 4.48 15.62 -6.54
C ASP A 117 4.45 14.76 -7.81
N THR A 118 3.27 14.26 -8.20
CA THR A 118 3.05 13.46 -9.43
C THR A 118 2.03 14.12 -10.36
N ASP A 119 2.47 14.60 -11.53
CA ASP A 119 1.61 15.31 -12.50
C ASP A 119 1.45 14.59 -13.86
N ASP A 120 2.05 13.41 -14.05
CA ASP A 120 2.19 12.79 -15.39
C ASP A 120 1.65 11.35 -15.51
N ASP A 121 1.00 10.81 -14.47
CA ASP A 121 0.33 9.50 -14.58
C ASP A 121 -1.12 9.68 -15.05
N GLN A 122 -1.31 9.66 -16.37
CA GLN A 122 -2.61 9.85 -17.03
C GLN A 122 -3.68 8.92 -16.48
N THR A 123 -3.36 7.64 -16.28
CA THR A 123 -4.31 6.65 -15.77
C THR A 123 -4.72 7.00 -14.34
N LYS A 124 -3.77 7.22 -13.43
CA LYS A 124 -4.12 7.57 -12.04
C LYS A 124 -4.84 8.89 -11.92
N LEU A 125 -4.54 9.86 -12.78
CA LEU A 125 -5.25 11.14 -12.78
C LEU A 125 -6.73 10.96 -13.13
N ALA A 126 -7.04 10.15 -14.14
CA ALA A 126 -8.42 9.80 -14.48
C ALA A 126 -9.09 8.97 -13.37
N GLU A 127 -8.38 8.04 -12.74
CA GLU A 127 -8.94 7.28 -11.60
C GLU A 127 -9.30 8.19 -10.43
N ILE A 128 -8.42 9.14 -10.08
CA ILE A 128 -8.71 10.13 -9.04
C ILE A 128 -9.89 11.00 -9.46
N GLY A 129 -9.93 11.46 -10.71
CA GLY A 129 -11.07 12.20 -11.27
C GLY A 129 -12.38 11.43 -11.14
N ALA A 130 -12.38 10.13 -11.41
CA ALA A 130 -13.56 9.28 -11.24
C ALA A 130 -14.02 9.26 -9.78
N TYR A 131 -13.11 9.16 -8.81
CA TYR A 131 -13.48 9.27 -7.39
C TYR A 131 -14.06 10.64 -7.04
N TYR A 132 -13.51 11.74 -7.56
CA TYR A 132 -14.09 13.08 -7.36
C TYR A 132 -15.51 13.18 -7.93
N LEU A 133 -15.74 12.60 -9.11
CA LEU A 133 -17.05 12.59 -9.76
C LEU A 133 -18.10 11.84 -8.93
N MET A 134 -17.74 10.65 -8.42
CA MET A 134 -18.60 9.84 -7.54
C MET A 134 -18.93 10.53 -6.21
N GLN A 135 -18.18 11.58 -5.84
CA GLN A 135 -18.40 12.39 -4.64
C GLN A 135 -19.13 13.71 -4.97
N GLY A 136 -19.57 13.87 -6.22
CA GLY A 136 -20.34 15.03 -6.69
C GLY A 136 -19.49 16.22 -7.17
N ASP A 137 -18.15 16.16 -7.08
CA ASP A 137 -17.27 17.21 -7.58
C ASP A 137 -16.93 16.98 -9.06
N ARG A 138 -17.96 17.17 -9.89
CA ARG A 138 -17.86 17.03 -11.33
C ARG A 138 -16.83 17.98 -11.96
N ALA A 139 -16.74 19.22 -11.46
CA ALA A 139 -15.84 20.22 -12.01
C ALA A 139 -14.36 19.85 -11.83
N THR A 140 -13.99 19.29 -10.68
CA THR A 140 -12.63 18.77 -10.47
C THR A 140 -12.38 17.52 -11.30
N ALA A 141 -13.35 16.59 -11.37
CA ALA A 141 -13.24 15.39 -12.18
C ALA A 141 -12.99 15.68 -13.66
N GLU A 142 -13.79 16.57 -14.28
CA GLU A 142 -13.65 16.91 -15.70
C GLU A 142 -12.29 17.55 -16.00
N ARG A 143 -11.76 18.42 -15.12
CA ARG A 143 -10.39 18.94 -15.28
C ARG A 143 -9.33 17.84 -15.26
N MET A 144 -9.48 16.86 -14.36
CA MET A 144 -8.56 15.72 -14.28
C MET A 144 -8.66 14.83 -15.51
N PHE A 145 -9.88 14.60 -16.03
CA PHE A 145 -10.08 13.87 -17.27
C PHE A 145 -9.43 14.59 -18.45
N ASP A 146 -9.67 15.89 -18.61
CA ASP A 146 -9.06 16.70 -19.67
C ASP A 146 -7.52 16.62 -19.62
N GLN A 147 -6.95 16.71 -18.43
CA GLN A 147 -5.51 16.58 -18.24
C GLN A 147 -5.01 15.15 -18.54
N SER A 148 -5.76 14.11 -18.16
CA SER A 148 -5.41 12.71 -18.46
C SER A 148 -5.38 12.41 -19.96
N PHE A 149 -6.17 13.14 -20.75
CA PHE A 149 -6.26 12.96 -22.20
C PHE A 149 -5.43 13.97 -23.00
N LYS A 150 -4.72 14.90 -22.32
CA LYS A 150 -4.03 16.04 -22.94
C LYS A 150 -3.03 15.64 -24.04
N THR A 151 -2.29 14.54 -23.86
CA THR A 151 -1.30 14.07 -24.84
C THR A 151 -1.90 13.07 -25.81
N LYS A 152 -2.52 12.01 -25.28
CA LYS A 152 -3.26 11.01 -26.04
C LYS A 152 -4.27 10.32 -25.12
N PRO A 153 -5.43 9.90 -25.62
CA PRO A 153 -6.29 8.98 -24.88
C PRO A 153 -5.58 7.65 -24.60
N GLU A 154 -5.76 7.13 -23.40
CA GLU A 154 -5.28 5.83 -22.95
C GLU A 154 -6.49 4.99 -22.49
N LEU A 155 -6.43 3.67 -22.69
CA LEU A 155 -7.55 2.77 -22.44
C LEU A 155 -8.06 2.87 -21.00
N TRP A 156 -7.16 2.76 -20.02
CA TRP A 156 -7.53 2.74 -18.60
C TRP A 156 -7.97 4.10 -18.09
N ALA A 157 -7.36 5.19 -18.59
CA ALA A 157 -7.86 6.53 -18.32
C ALA A 157 -9.30 6.72 -18.83
N ALA A 158 -9.61 6.25 -20.04
CA ALA A 158 -10.96 6.32 -20.60
C ALA A 158 -11.96 5.43 -19.84
N VAL A 159 -11.55 4.21 -19.46
CA VAL A 159 -12.37 3.29 -18.65
C VAL A 159 -12.66 3.89 -17.27
N ALA A 160 -11.67 4.50 -16.61
CA ALA A 160 -11.86 5.14 -15.31
C ALA A 160 -12.83 6.32 -15.40
N ALA A 161 -12.65 7.21 -16.39
CA ALA A 161 -13.54 8.35 -16.60
C ALA A 161 -14.99 7.91 -16.87
N ALA A 162 -15.17 6.91 -17.75
CA ALA A 162 -16.48 6.33 -18.03
C ALA A 162 -17.10 5.67 -16.79
N GLY A 163 -16.29 4.95 -15.99
CA GLY A 163 -16.70 4.37 -14.73
C GLY A 163 -17.23 5.41 -13.75
N GLY A 164 -16.52 6.54 -13.59
CA GLY A 164 -16.97 7.65 -12.75
C GLY A 164 -18.34 8.20 -13.13
N TYR A 165 -18.67 8.27 -14.43
CA TYR A 165 -20.00 8.69 -14.91
C TYR A 165 -21.11 7.67 -14.67
N LEU A 166 -20.75 6.40 -14.49
CA LEU A 166 -21.67 5.29 -14.28
C LEU A 166 -21.69 4.81 -12.82
N ASP A 167 -21.09 5.58 -11.91
CA ASP A 167 -20.93 5.24 -10.50
C ASP A 167 -20.22 3.88 -10.27
N VAL A 168 -19.30 3.53 -11.18
CA VAL A 168 -18.44 2.35 -11.08
C VAL A 168 -17.03 2.79 -10.70
N ALA A 169 -16.60 2.40 -9.49
CA ALA A 169 -15.25 2.69 -9.03
C ALA A 169 -14.19 2.06 -9.98
N PRO A 170 -13.09 2.77 -10.26
CA PRO A 170 -11.96 2.21 -11.00
C PRO A 170 -11.46 0.89 -10.43
N GLN A 171 -10.91 0.06 -11.33
CA GLN A 171 -10.33 -1.22 -10.94
C GLN A 171 -9.11 -1.03 -10.04
N GLU A 172 -9.00 -1.90 -9.05
CA GLU A 172 -8.03 -1.81 -7.95
C GLU A 172 -6.86 -2.78 -8.03
#